data_AF-R6Y7A2-F1
#
_entry.id   AF-R6Y7A2-F1
#
_cell.length_a   1.000
_cell.length_b   1.000
_cell.length_c   1.000
_cell.angle_alpha   90.00
_cell.angle_beta   90.00
_cell.angle_gamma   90.00
#
_symmetry.space_group_name_H-M   'P 1'
#
loop_
_entity.id
_entity.type
_entity.pdbx_description
1 polymer ?
#
loop_
_entity_poly.entity_id
_entity_poly.type
_entity_poly.pdbx_seq_one_letter_code
_entity_poly.pdbx_strand_id
1 'polypeptide(L)'
;MLSNSIYNCPASSVQQGTHESVFCARPSFHTYQVSSWSEMSDYYRPEDVIKAAGLMLEHAESFRGNDNFEYDLVDIVRQAVAEKGRLVYPVVISAFRSGDRELFREASSRFLDLILCQDRLLATRPEFKVGRWIGMARALGQTEAEKDLYEWNARVQVTTWGNRIAADEGGLRDYAHKEWNGLLRDFYYLRWKTWFDELAARLEGKPSAEIDFYALEEPWTLQHNAYPAQAEGDPIEVAGEVYRSIVR
;
A
#
# COMPACT_ATOMS: atom_id res chain seq x y z
N MET A 1 -10.21 -4.57 -21.41
CA MET A 1 -8.80 -4.30 -21.03
C MET A 1 -8.43 -5.08 -19.77
N LEU A 2 -9.11 -4.85 -18.65
CA LEU A 2 -8.89 -5.63 -17.42
C LEU A 2 -8.99 -7.15 -17.63
N SER A 3 -10.00 -7.59 -18.39
CA SER A 3 -10.21 -9.00 -18.78
C SER A 3 -9.02 -9.66 -19.49
N ASN A 4 -8.17 -8.88 -20.16
CA ASN A 4 -7.03 -9.38 -20.93
C ASN A 4 -5.69 -9.10 -20.22
N SER A 5 -5.74 -8.61 -18.97
CA SER A 5 -4.58 -8.21 -18.17
C SER A 5 -4.68 -8.80 -16.76
N ILE A 6 -4.93 -7.99 -15.73
CA ILE A 6 -4.90 -8.41 -14.32
C ILE A 6 -5.96 -9.48 -13.98
N TYR A 7 -7.05 -9.57 -14.74
CA TYR A 7 -8.04 -10.65 -14.59
C TYR A 7 -7.74 -11.90 -15.42
N ASN A 8 -6.65 -11.92 -16.18
CA ASN A 8 -6.26 -13.01 -17.06
C ASN A 8 -5.07 -13.80 -16.51
N CYS A 9 -5.11 -14.14 -15.22
CA CYS A 9 -4.08 -14.96 -14.58
C CYS A 9 -3.97 -16.33 -15.30
N PRO A 10 -2.78 -16.76 -15.75
CA PRO A 10 -2.61 -18.02 -16.44
C PRO A 10 -2.97 -19.21 -15.55
N ALA A 11 -3.55 -20.27 -16.13
CA ALA A 11 -3.88 -21.49 -15.41
C ALA A 11 -2.66 -22.21 -14.79
N SER A 12 -1.45 -21.94 -15.29
CA SER A 12 -0.19 -22.45 -14.75
C SER A 12 0.36 -21.63 -13.59
N SER A 13 -0.27 -20.49 -13.26
CA SER A 13 0.18 -19.63 -12.16
C SER A 13 -0.01 -20.34 -10.83
N VAL A 14 1.01 -20.28 -9.99
CA VAL A 14 1.00 -20.77 -8.61
C VAL A 14 0.77 -19.63 -7.60
N GLN A 15 0.55 -18.41 -8.10
CA GLN A 15 0.32 -17.23 -7.28
C GLN A 15 -0.87 -17.42 -6.32
N GLN A 16 -0.65 -17.11 -5.06
CA GLN A 16 -1.64 -17.18 -3.99
C GLN A 16 -2.25 -15.78 -3.78
N GLY A 17 -3.35 -15.51 -4.49
CA GLY A 17 -4.09 -14.25 -4.37
C GLY A 17 -3.77 -13.22 -5.46
N THR A 18 -3.87 -11.94 -5.13
CA THR A 18 -3.65 -10.83 -6.08
C THR A 18 -2.16 -10.57 -6.30
N HIS A 19 -1.84 -9.77 -7.33
CA HIS A 19 -0.49 -9.22 -7.46
C HIS A 19 -0.31 -8.18 -6.35
N GLU A 20 0.61 -8.43 -5.42
CA GLU A 20 0.72 -7.65 -4.18
C GLU A 20 1.34 -6.27 -4.43
N SER A 21 0.82 -5.26 -3.72
CA SER A 21 1.27 -3.88 -3.87
C SER A 21 2.65 -3.67 -3.25
N VAL A 22 3.62 -3.21 -4.04
CA VAL A 22 4.99 -2.92 -3.56
C VAL A 22 5.01 -1.97 -2.36
N PHE A 23 4.01 -1.09 -2.24
CA PHE A 23 3.87 -0.19 -1.09
C PHE A 23 3.72 -0.95 0.23
N CYS A 24 3.08 -2.10 0.22
CA CYS A 24 2.80 -2.90 1.41
C CYS A 24 3.96 -3.81 1.82
N ALA A 25 5.06 -3.86 1.06
CA ALA A 25 6.19 -4.73 1.38
C ALA A 25 7.14 -4.09 2.41
N ARG A 26 7.88 -4.92 3.15
CA ARG A 26 9.11 -4.45 3.79
C ARG A 26 10.14 -4.06 2.70
N PRO A 27 10.70 -2.84 2.75
CA PRO A 27 11.69 -2.39 1.78
C PRO A 27 12.97 -3.22 1.79
N SER A 28 13.52 -3.47 0.60
CA SER A 28 14.81 -4.12 0.38
C SER A 28 15.38 -3.69 -0.98
N PHE A 29 16.53 -4.25 -1.39
CA PHE A 29 17.07 -4.05 -2.75
C PHE A 29 16.41 -4.92 -3.83
N HIS A 30 15.56 -5.87 -3.44
CA HIS A 30 14.90 -6.83 -4.33
C HIS A 30 13.42 -7.01 -3.96
N THR A 31 12.77 -5.94 -3.52
CA THR A 31 11.36 -5.97 -3.14
C THR A 31 10.52 -6.29 -4.36
N TYR A 32 9.80 -7.40 -4.28
CA TYR A 32 8.92 -7.88 -5.35
C TYR A 32 7.60 -8.36 -4.77
N GLN A 33 7.66 -9.20 -3.73
CA GLN A 33 6.50 -9.67 -2.97
C GLN A 33 6.40 -9.02 -1.59
N VAL A 34 5.18 -9.00 -1.06
CA VAL A 34 4.84 -8.47 0.27
C VAL A 34 4.86 -9.61 1.29
N SER A 35 4.06 -10.65 1.07
CA SER A 35 3.96 -11.80 1.97
C SER A 35 4.90 -12.93 1.57
N SER A 36 5.21 -13.83 2.51
CA SER A 36 6.21 -14.88 2.28
C SER A 36 5.79 -15.94 1.25
N TRP A 37 4.49 -16.12 1.00
CA TRP A 37 3.96 -17.21 0.17
C TRP A 37 3.10 -16.73 -1.01
N SER A 38 3.20 -15.46 -1.42
CA SER A 38 2.37 -14.98 -2.53
C SER A 38 2.67 -15.67 -3.86
N GLU A 39 3.90 -16.17 -4.06
CA GLU A 39 4.34 -16.81 -5.31
C GLU A 39 4.00 -16.00 -6.56
N MET A 40 3.94 -14.66 -6.40
CA MET A 40 3.50 -13.76 -7.45
C MET A 40 4.42 -13.83 -8.67
N SER A 41 3.83 -13.69 -9.83
CA SER A 41 4.56 -13.66 -11.10
C SER A 41 3.93 -12.65 -12.05
N ASP A 42 4.75 -12.14 -12.96
CA ASP A 42 4.31 -11.14 -13.91
C ASP A 42 3.63 -11.81 -15.10
N TYR A 43 2.31 -11.63 -15.24
CA TYR A 43 1.52 -12.17 -16.35
C TYR A 43 0.73 -11.10 -17.13
N TYR A 44 0.85 -9.84 -16.73
CA TYR A 44 0.26 -8.70 -17.42
C TYR A 44 1.18 -7.49 -17.34
N ARG A 45 0.90 -6.49 -18.18
CA ARG A 45 1.65 -5.26 -18.23
C ARG A 45 1.03 -4.21 -17.29
N PRO A 46 1.81 -3.59 -16.39
CA PRO A 46 1.33 -2.50 -15.52
C PRO A 46 0.61 -1.39 -16.29
N GLU A 47 1.06 -1.09 -17.51
CA GLU A 47 0.48 -0.03 -18.34
C GLU A 47 -0.96 -0.32 -18.78
N ASP A 48 -1.37 -1.59 -18.88
CA ASP A 48 -2.73 -1.93 -19.27
C ASP A 48 -3.76 -1.56 -18.19
N VAL A 49 -3.39 -1.73 -16.92
CA VAL A 49 -4.22 -1.34 -15.76
C VAL A 49 -4.26 0.18 -15.62
N ILE A 50 -3.12 0.85 -15.76
CA ILE A 50 -3.05 2.32 -15.74
C ILE A 50 -3.91 2.91 -16.86
N LYS A 51 -3.88 2.32 -18.06
CA LYS A 51 -4.72 2.79 -19.16
C LYS A 51 -6.20 2.48 -18.93
N ALA A 52 -6.55 1.33 -18.36
CA ALA A 52 -7.93 1.00 -18.01
C ALA A 52 -8.52 2.00 -16.99
N ALA A 53 -7.75 2.39 -15.98
CA ALA A 53 -8.15 3.42 -15.00
C ALA A 53 -8.48 4.77 -15.67
N GLY A 54 -7.66 5.19 -16.64
CA GLY A 54 -7.92 6.41 -17.42
C GLY A 54 -9.23 6.35 -18.20
N LEU A 55 -9.51 5.23 -18.87
CA LEU A 55 -10.77 5.04 -19.61
C LEU A 55 -12.00 5.01 -18.68
N MET A 56 -11.88 4.45 -17.48
CA MET A 56 -12.97 4.51 -16.50
C MET A 56 -13.22 5.95 -16.04
N LEU A 57 -12.16 6.73 -15.80
CA LEU A 57 -12.28 8.14 -15.43
C LEU A 57 -12.91 9.01 -16.52
N GLU A 58 -12.61 8.76 -17.80
CA GLU A 58 -13.20 9.48 -18.93
C GLU A 58 -14.73 9.40 -18.95
N HIS A 59 -15.30 8.31 -18.43
CA HIS A 59 -16.75 8.10 -18.36
C HIS A 59 -17.33 8.29 -16.96
N ALA A 60 -16.51 8.59 -15.94
CA ALA A 60 -16.92 8.53 -14.55
C ALA A 60 -18.10 9.46 -14.21
N GLU A 61 -18.12 10.67 -14.78
CA GLU A 61 -19.23 11.61 -14.57
C GLU A 61 -20.60 11.06 -14.99
N SER A 62 -20.65 10.18 -15.99
CA SER A 62 -21.91 9.55 -16.44
C SER A 62 -22.45 8.53 -15.44
N PHE A 63 -21.64 8.10 -14.48
CA PHE A 63 -21.95 7.11 -13.45
C PHE A 63 -21.93 7.69 -12.04
N ARG A 64 -21.82 9.02 -11.90
CA ARG A 64 -21.83 9.69 -10.59
C ARG A 64 -23.07 9.30 -9.77
N GLY A 65 -22.86 8.94 -8.51
CA GLY A 65 -23.89 8.44 -7.60
C GLY A 65 -24.22 6.96 -7.75
N ASN A 66 -23.61 6.24 -8.70
CA ASN A 66 -23.67 4.79 -8.77
C ASN A 66 -22.58 4.19 -7.87
N ASP A 67 -23.00 3.70 -6.70
CA ASP A 67 -22.10 3.19 -5.66
C ASP A 67 -21.15 2.08 -6.16
N ASN A 68 -21.65 1.16 -6.98
CA ASN A 68 -20.84 0.06 -7.53
C ASN A 68 -19.75 0.59 -8.48
N PHE A 69 -20.11 1.53 -9.35
CA PHE A 69 -19.14 2.13 -10.26
C PHE A 69 -18.08 2.95 -9.50
N GLU A 70 -18.49 3.72 -8.49
CA GLU A 70 -17.56 4.50 -7.68
C GLU A 70 -16.58 3.61 -6.90
N TYR A 71 -17.06 2.47 -6.39
CA TYR A 71 -16.19 1.45 -5.79
C TYR A 71 -15.17 0.92 -6.82
N ASP A 72 -15.65 0.46 -7.98
CA ASP A 72 -14.79 -0.10 -9.03
C ASP A 72 -13.77 0.94 -9.54
N LEU A 73 -14.19 2.19 -9.67
CA LEU A 73 -13.31 3.29 -10.07
C LEU A 73 -12.19 3.48 -9.04
N VAL A 74 -12.52 3.55 -7.76
CA VAL A 74 -11.54 3.72 -6.67
C VAL A 74 -10.59 2.53 -6.62
N ASP A 75 -11.07 1.30 -6.76
CA ASP A 75 -10.22 0.10 -6.71
C ASP A 75 -9.29 -0.01 -7.93
N ILE A 76 -9.78 0.30 -9.13
CA ILE A 76 -8.93 0.26 -10.34
C ILE A 76 -7.92 1.40 -10.35
N VAL A 77 -8.28 2.60 -9.86
CA VAL A 77 -7.31 3.69 -9.71
C VAL A 77 -6.29 3.35 -8.61
N ARG A 78 -6.69 2.72 -7.50
CA ARG A 78 -5.76 2.18 -6.49
C ARG A 78 -4.76 1.23 -7.14
N GLN A 79 -5.22 0.25 -7.92
CA GLN A 79 -4.32 -0.67 -8.62
C GLN A 79 -3.39 0.08 -9.58
N ALA A 80 -3.87 1.09 -10.30
CA ALA A 80 -3.03 1.89 -11.18
C ALA A 80 -1.92 2.65 -10.44
N VAL A 81 -2.18 3.12 -9.21
CA VAL A 81 -1.13 3.72 -8.35
C VAL A 81 -0.12 2.67 -7.90
N ALA A 82 -0.57 1.48 -7.49
CA ALA A 82 0.32 0.35 -7.15
C ALA A 82 1.21 -0.07 -8.33
N GLU A 83 0.64 -0.17 -9.54
CA GLU A 83 1.37 -0.43 -10.77
C GLU A 83 2.41 0.66 -11.07
N LYS A 84 2.06 1.94 -10.86
CA LYS A 84 3.03 3.02 -10.99
C LYS A 84 4.16 2.88 -9.97
N GLY A 85 3.86 2.52 -8.72
CA GLY A 85 4.85 2.22 -7.69
C GLY A 85 5.82 1.12 -8.13
N ARG A 86 5.30 0.04 -8.71
CA ARG A 86 6.08 -1.08 -9.25
C ARG A 86 7.03 -0.66 -10.39
N LEU A 87 6.63 0.31 -11.21
CA LEU A 87 7.50 0.88 -12.25
C LEU A 87 8.55 1.84 -11.69
N VAL A 88 8.22 2.60 -10.64
CA VAL A 88 9.13 3.60 -10.03
C VAL A 88 10.19 2.93 -9.15
N TYR A 89 9.86 1.88 -8.42
CA TYR A 89 10.79 1.23 -7.50
C TYR A 89 12.13 0.81 -8.15
N PRO A 90 12.15 0.12 -9.31
CA PRO A 90 13.41 -0.21 -10.00
C PRO A 90 14.25 1.02 -10.36
N VAL A 91 13.63 2.16 -10.65
CA VAL A 91 14.34 3.43 -10.92
C VAL A 91 15.05 3.92 -9.66
N VAL A 92 14.40 3.85 -8.49
CA VAL A 92 15.03 4.20 -7.20
C VAL A 92 16.27 3.33 -6.94
N ILE A 93 16.13 2.01 -7.14
CA ILE A 93 17.23 1.06 -6.95
C ILE A 93 18.38 1.33 -7.92
N SER A 94 18.07 1.58 -9.20
CA SER A 94 19.07 1.90 -10.22
C SER A 94 19.82 3.20 -9.90
N ALA A 95 19.10 4.25 -9.53
CA ALA A 95 19.67 5.52 -9.14
C ALA A 95 20.63 5.37 -7.95
N PHE A 96 20.20 4.67 -6.89
CA PHE A 96 21.06 4.37 -5.75
C PHE A 96 22.34 3.61 -6.16
N ARG A 97 22.20 2.53 -6.94
CA ARG A 97 23.34 1.69 -7.37
C ARG A 97 24.33 2.45 -8.26
N SER A 98 23.85 3.42 -9.03
CA SER A 98 24.69 4.27 -9.88
C SER A 98 25.34 5.45 -9.13
N GLY A 99 24.94 5.70 -7.87
CA GLY A 99 25.38 6.87 -7.12
C GLY A 99 24.73 8.18 -7.54
N ASP A 100 23.71 8.15 -8.40
CA ASP A 100 22.97 9.33 -8.85
C ASP A 100 22.04 9.83 -7.74
N ARG A 101 22.55 10.78 -6.96
CA ARG A 101 21.85 11.39 -5.83
C ARG A 101 20.61 12.18 -6.24
N GLU A 102 20.65 12.85 -7.39
CA GLU A 102 19.55 13.69 -7.83
C GLU A 102 18.37 12.81 -8.27
N LEU A 103 18.64 11.85 -9.15
CA LEU A 103 17.63 10.89 -9.58
C LEU A 103 17.12 10.04 -8.42
N PHE A 104 17.98 9.64 -7.48
CA PHE A 104 17.56 8.89 -6.30
C PHE A 104 16.56 9.69 -5.46
N ARG A 105 16.87 10.96 -5.19
CA ARG A 105 15.99 11.85 -4.42
C ARG A 105 14.65 12.06 -5.12
N GLU A 106 14.65 12.30 -6.43
CA GLU A 106 13.42 12.49 -7.20
C GLU A 106 12.57 11.22 -7.24
N ALA A 107 13.17 10.07 -7.57
CA ALA A 107 12.45 8.81 -7.67
C ALA A 107 11.93 8.30 -6.32
N SER A 108 12.70 8.45 -5.24
CA SER A 108 12.28 8.07 -3.88
C SER A 108 11.16 8.98 -3.36
N SER A 109 11.27 10.30 -3.56
CA SER A 109 10.17 11.24 -3.24
C SER A 109 8.92 10.88 -4.02
N ARG A 110 9.05 10.61 -5.32
CA ARG A 110 7.95 10.19 -6.18
C ARG A 110 7.29 8.92 -5.66
N PHE A 111 8.07 7.93 -5.24
CA PHE A 111 7.53 6.68 -4.68
C PHE A 111 6.73 6.94 -3.40
N LEU A 112 7.25 7.77 -2.49
CA LEU A 112 6.57 8.16 -1.26
C LEU A 112 5.27 8.94 -1.54
N ASP A 113 5.29 9.85 -2.51
CA ASP A 113 4.09 10.60 -2.94
C ASP A 113 3.00 9.68 -3.50
N LEU A 114 3.37 8.58 -4.16
CA LEU A 114 2.40 7.60 -4.66
C LEU A 114 1.68 6.90 -3.50
N ILE A 115 2.37 6.56 -2.41
CA ILE A 115 1.74 5.99 -1.21
C ILE A 115 0.70 6.97 -0.65
N LEU A 116 1.06 8.27 -0.55
CA LEU A 116 0.15 9.30 -0.04
C LEU A 116 -1.01 9.59 -1.00
N CYS A 117 -0.79 9.52 -2.32
CA CYS A 117 -1.86 9.62 -3.31
C CYS A 117 -2.86 8.46 -3.16
N GLN A 118 -2.36 7.24 -2.96
CA GLN A 118 -3.21 6.07 -2.75
C GLN A 118 -3.96 6.16 -1.41
N ASP A 119 -3.29 6.57 -0.33
CA ASP A 119 -3.93 6.79 0.98
C ASP A 119 -5.09 7.78 0.87
N ARG A 120 -4.91 8.88 0.13
CA ARG A 120 -5.94 9.90 -0.10
C ARG A 120 -7.09 9.39 -0.96
N LEU A 121 -6.81 8.63 -2.02
CA LEU A 121 -7.83 8.00 -2.85
C LEU A 121 -8.75 7.11 -2.01
N LEU A 122 -8.15 6.24 -1.20
CA LEU A 122 -8.86 5.26 -0.39
C LEU A 122 -9.64 5.89 0.77
N ALA A 123 -9.37 7.15 1.11
CA ALA A 123 -10.15 7.88 2.10
C ALA A 123 -11.61 8.12 1.65
N THR A 124 -11.88 8.09 0.34
CA THR A 124 -13.20 8.38 -0.27
C THR A 124 -14.22 7.26 -0.13
N ARG A 125 -13.79 6.09 0.36
CA ARG A 125 -14.62 4.88 0.46
C ARG A 125 -14.44 4.23 1.83
N PRO A 126 -15.50 3.99 2.61
CA PRO A 126 -15.36 3.47 3.97
C PRO A 126 -14.79 2.04 4.02
N GLU A 127 -14.93 1.27 2.94
CA GLU A 127 -14.41 -0.11 2.81
C GLU A 127 -12.89 -0.18 2.85
N PHE A 128 -12.22 0.91 2.46
CA PHE A 128 -10.75 1.00 2.40
C PHE A 128 -10.14 1.78 3.57
N LYS A 129 -10.86 1.96 4.70
CA LYS A 129 -10.35 2.73 5.85
C LYS A 129 -10.03 1.83 7.03
N VAL A 130 -8.80 1.92 7.55
CA VAL A 130 -8.39 1.18 8.76
C VAL A 130 -9.23 1.56 9.98
N GLY A 131 -9.74 2.80 10.03
CA GLY A 131 -10.64 3.26 11.09
C GLY A 131 -11.96 2.51 11.14
N ARG A 132 -12.47 2.03 10.00
CA ARG A 132 -13.66 1.17 9.97
C ARG A 132 -13.37 -0.19 10.60
N TRP A 133 -12.24 -0.81 10.24
CA TRP A 133 -11.79 -2.09 10.79
C TRP A 133 -11.58 -2.04 12.30
N ILE A 134 -10.81 -1.05 12.77
CA ILE A 134 -10.56 -0.85 14.21
C ILE A 134 -11.86 -0.53 14.95
N GLY A 135 -12.71 0.32 14.38
CA GLY A 135 -14.02 0.66 14.95
C GLY A 135 -14.92 -0.55 15.12
N MET A 136 -14.96 -1.45 14.14
CA MET A 136 -15.70 -2.71 14.22
C MET A 136 -15.15 -3.63 15.32
N ALA A 137 -13.82 -3.76 15.44
CA ALA A 137 -13.21 -4.58 16.48
C ALA A 137 -13.53 -4.05 17.89
N ARG A 138 -13.38 -2.74 18.11
CA ARG A 138 -13.74 -2.10 19.39
C ARG A 138 -15.23 -2.24 19.70
N ALA A 139 -16.12 -2.21 18.71
CA ALA A 139 -17.56 -2.35 18.94
C ALA A 139 -17.97 -3.72 19.53
N LEU A 140 -17.11 -4.74 19.43
CA LEU A 140 -17.36 -6.06 20.02
C LEU A 140 -17.09 -6.11 21.53
N GLY A 141 -16.28 -5.18 22.07
CA GLY A 141 -15.90 -5.15 23.48
C GLY A 141 -16.95 -4.48 24.37
N GLN A 142 -17.22 -5.06 25.54
CA GLN A 142 -18.17 -4.52 26.54
C GLN A 142 -17.48 -3.61 27.55
N THR A 143 -16.20 -3.85 27.82
CA THR A 143 -15.36 -3.03 28.71
C THR A 143 -14.23 -2.34 27.94
N GLU A 144 -13.65 -1.27 28.49
CA GLU A 144 -12.53 -0.59 27.82
C GLU A 144 -11.33 -1.52 27.59
N ALA A 145 -11.03 -2.40 28.56
CA ALA A 145 -9.98 -3.40 28.43
C ALA A 145 -10.24 -4.39 27.27
N GLU A 146 -11.49 -4.81 27.06
CA GLU A 146 -11.84 -5.67 25.92
C GLU A 146 -11.74 -4.90 24.60
N LYS A 147 -12.15 -3.63 24.55
CA LYS A 147 -12.04 -2.79 23.36
C LYS A 147 -10.59 -2.60 22.94
N ASP A 148 -9.72 -2.32 23.90
CA ASP A 148 -8.29 -2.15 23.68
C ASP A 148 -7.63 -3.46 23.24
N LEU A 149 -8.02 -4.59 23.83
CA LEU A 149 -7.58 -5.90 23.40
C LEU A 149 -8.00 -6.20 21.95
N TYR A 150 -9.26 -5.93 21.59
CA TYR A 150 -9.74 -6.17 20.23
C TYR A 150 -9.15 -5.23 19.20
N GLU A 151 -8.89 -3.97 19.56
CA GLU A 151 -8.12 -3.05 18.71
C GLU A 151 -6.71 -3.57 18.47
N TRP A 152 -6.01 -4.01 19.52
CA TRP A 152 -4.68 -4.60 19.39
C TRP A 152 -4.70 -5.81 18.45
N ASN A 153 -5.66 -6.73 18.62
CA ASN A 153 -5.83 -7.88 17.70
C ASN A 153 -6.07 -7.44 16.25
N ALA A 154 -6.94 -6.44 16.04
CA ALA A 154 -7.24 -5.90 14.72
C ALA A 154 -6.01 -5.28 14.04
N ARG A 155 -5.17 -4.56 14.79
CA ARG A 155 -3.94 -3.96 14.29
C ARG A 155 -2.88 -5.00 13.97
N VAL A 156 -2.63 -5.94 14.89
CA VAL A 156 -1.65 -7.01 14.72
C VAL A 156 -2.00 -7.87 13.51
N GLN A 157 -3.27 -8.29 13.36
CA GLN A 157 -3.68 -9.19 12.28
C GLN A 157 -3.30 -8.68 10.88
N VAL A 158 -3.44 -7.37 10.61
CA VAL A 158 -3.19 -6.78 9.29
C VAL A 158 -1.76 -6.25 9.10
N THR A 159 -0.87 -6.45 10.08
CA THR A 159 0.52 -5.97 10.05
C THR A 159 1.51 -7.09 10.43
N THR A 160 1.95 -7.17 11.68
CA THR A 160 2.96 -8.13 12.14
C THR A 160 2.43 -9.55 12.27
N TRP A 161 1.10 -9.72 12.27
CA TRP A 161 0.34 -10.97 12.46
C TRP A 161 0.50 -11.62 13.83
N GLY A 162 1.66 -11.45 14.48
CA GLY A 162 1.93 -11.83 15.85
C GLY A 162 3.14 -11.10 16.41
N ASN A 163 3.79 -11.73 17.39
CA ASN A 163 5.05 -11.25 17.95
C ASN A 163 6.22 -11.40 16.95
N ARG A 164 7.41 -10.93 17.34
CA ARG A 164 8.61 -10.99 16.49
C ARG A 164 8.90 -12.38 15.92
N ILE A 165 8.77 -13.42 16.74
CA ILE A 165 9.02 -14.80 16.28
C ILE A 165 8.03 -15.16 15.17
N ALA A 166 6.74 -14.88 15.33
CA ALA A 166 5.74 -15.14 14.29
C ALA A 166 5.97 -14.30 13.02
N ALA A 167 6.28 -13.02 13.19
CA ALA A 167 6.45 -12.07 12.09
C ALA A 167 7.72 -12.34 11.25
N ASP A 168 8.86 -12.54 11.92
CA ASP A 168 10.18 -12.61 11.30
C ASP A 168 10.56 -14.06 10.97
N GLU A 169 10.61 -14.93 11.99
CA GLU A 169 11.02 -16.34 11.83
C GLU A 169 9.89 -17.19 11.22
N GLY A 170 8.66 -16.95 11.64
CA GLY A 170 7.46 -17.60 11.11
C GLY A 170 7.04 -17.07 9.74
N GLY A 171 7.58 -15.93 9.29
CA GLY A 171 7.30 -15.35 7.98
C GLY A 171 5.90 -14.73 7.82
N LEU A 172 5.19 -14.45 8.91
CA LEU A 172 3.79 -14.00 8.88
C LEU A 172 3.61 -12.49 8.79
N ARG A 173 4.68 -11.71 8.85
CA ARG A 173 4.65 -10.26 8.59
C ARG A 173 3.94 -9.96 7.26
N ASP A 174 3.09 -8.94 7.26
CA ASP A 174 2.32 -8.46 6.11
C ASP A 174 1.47 -9.55 5.41
N TYR A 175 1.27 -10.72 6.01
CA TYR A 175 0.53 -11.83 5.39
C TYR A 175 -0.91 -11.42 5.07
N ALA A 176 -1.54 -10.67 5.97
CA ALA A 176 -2.86 -10.10 5.76
C ALA A 176 -2.81 -8.58 5.53
N HIS A 177 -1.77 -8.09 4.85
CA HIS A 177 -1.65 -6.68 4.49
C HIS A 177 -2.92 -6.13 3.82
N LYS A 178 -3.10 -4.82 3.92
CA LYS A 178 -4.23 -4.09 3.34
C LYS A 178 -3.76 -2.78 2.76
N GLU A 179 -4.20 -2.47 1.55
CA GLU A 179 -4.10 -1.12 1.02
C GLU A 179 -5.26 -0.31 1.60
N TRP A 180 -5.10 0.17 2.82
CA TRP A 180 -6.10 0.95 3.54
C TRP A 180 -5.61 2.35 3.88
N ASN A 181 -6.49 3.33 3.73
CA ASN A 181 -6.33 4.68 4.24
C ASN A 181 -6.01 4.64 5.75
N GLY A 182 -5.08 5.49 6.18
CA GLY A 182 -4.50 5.51 7.51
C GLY A 182 -3.32 4.53 7.64
N LEU A 183 -3.52 3.27 7.25
CA LEU A 183 -2.46 2.25 7.32
C LEU A 183 -1.33 2.54 6.30
N LEU A 184 -1.68 2.95 5.07
CA LEU A 184 -0.71 3.38 4.06
C LEU A 184 0.17 4.53 4.56
N ARG A 185 -0.42 5.59 5.11
CA ARG A 185 0.32 6.75 5.60
C ARG A 185 1.11 6.48 6.88
N ASP A 186 0.55 5.76 7.84
CA ASP A 186 1.14 5.71 9.20
C ASP A 186 2.01 4.47 9.42
N PHE A 187 1.87 3.43 8.60
CA PHE A 187 2.66 2.20 8.68
C PHE A 187 3.55 2.01 7.44
N TYR A 188 2.96 1.91 6.26
CA TYR A 188 3.71 1.56 5.04
C TYR A 188 4.66 2.69 4.58
N TYR A 189 4.19 3.93 4.54
CA TYR A 189 5.01 5.10 4.22
C TYR A 189 6.18 5.25 5.19
N LEU A 190 5.96 5.05 6.49
CA LEU A 190 7.01 5.13 7.49
C LEU A 190 8.15 4.14 7.20
N ARG A 191 7.83 2.88 6.84
CA ARG A 191 8.85 1.89 6.48
C ARG A 191 9.67 2.31 5.26
N TRP A 192 8.99 2.71 4.19
CA TRP A 192 9.65 3.15 2.96
C TRP A 192 10.50 4.40 3.16
N LYS A 193 9.98 5.39 3.90
CA LYS A 193 10.72 6.62 4.20
C LYS A 193 11.98 6.30 5.00
N THR A 194 11.88 5.52 6.07
CA THR A 194 13.04 5.12 6.89
C THR A 194 14.11 4.44 6.03
N TRP A 195 13.70 3.57 5.11
CA TRP A 195 14.63 2.89 4.21
C TRP A 195 15.28 3.83 3.19
N PHE A 196 14.51 4.71 2.54
CA PHE A 196 15.06 5.69 1.60
C PHE A 196 15.98 6.70 2.29
N ASP A 197 15.66 7.13 3.51
CA ASP A 197 16.52 8.03 4.31
C ASP A 197 17.88 7.35 4.62
N GLU A 198 17.87 6.05 4.97
CA GLU A 198 19.10 5.27 5.18
C GLU A 198 19.93 5.14 3.89
N LEU A 199 19.27 4.89 2.75
CA LEU A 199 19.97 4.88 1.47
C LEU A 199 20.54 6.26 1.09
N ALA A 200 19.82 7.35 1.35
CA ALA A 200 20.33 8.70 1.16
C ALA A 200 21.57 8.94 2.02
N ALA A 201 21.55 8.52 3.30
CA ALA A 201 22.69 8.62 4.20
C ALA A 201 23.91 7.84 3.68
N ARG A 202 23.71 6.63 3.13
CA ARG A 202 24.77 5.84 2.48
C ARG A 202 25.36 6.56 1.27
N LEU A 203 24.52 7.15 0.42
CA LEU A 203 24.99 7.98 -0.71
C LEU A 203 25.80 9.19 -0.25
N GLU A 204 25.53 9.68 0.96
CA GLU A 204 26.27 10.75 1.63
C GLU A 204 27.58 10.30 2.29
N GLY A 205 27.89 9.00 2.27
CA GLY A 205 29.06 8.43 2.94
C GLY A 205 28.91 8.39 4.46
N LYS A 206 27.68 8.54 4.97
CA LYS A 206 27.39 8.40 6.40
C LYS A 206 27.34 6.93 6.80
N PRO A 207 27.66 6.60 8.06
CA PRO A 207 27.45 5.26 8.60
C PRO A 207 25.97 4.89 8.46
N SER A 208 25.72 3.66 8.01
CA SER A 208 24.37 3.11 7.91
C SER A 208 24.13 2.03 8.94
N ALA A 209 22.95 2.01 9.54
CA ALA A 209 22.51 0.90 10.35
C ALA A 209 21.67 -0.11 9.53
N GLU A 210 21.59 -1.33 10.03
CA GLU A 210 20.53 -2.25 9.62
C GLU A 210 19.21 -1.79 10.26
N ILE A 211 18.13 -1.81 9.47
CA ILE A 211 16.81 -1.39 9.95
C ILE A 211 16.13 -2.61 10.58
N ASP A 212 15.87 -2.52 11.89
CA ASP A 212 14.96 -3.44 12.56
C ASP A 212 13.51 -3.05 12.24
N PHE A 213 12.96 -3.64 11.18
CA PHE A 213 11.61 -3.33 10.73
C PHE A 213 10.55 -3.69 11.77
N TYR A 214 10.68 -4.80 12.49
CA TYR A 214 9.69 -5.15 13.51
C TYR A 214 9.65 -4.09 14.63
N ALA A 215 10.81 -3.57 15.05
CA ALA A 215 10.86 -2.48 16.04
C ALA A 215 10.24 -1.17 15.53
N LEU A 216 10.17 -0.97 14.21
CA LEU A 216 9.46 0.15 13.59
C LEU A 216 7.95 -0.10 13.49
N GLU A 217 7.54 -1.36 13.33
CA GLU A 217 6.16 -1.79 13.06
C GLU A 217 5.33 -2.00 14.32
N GLU A 218 5.89 -2.70 15.31
CA GLU A 218 5.20 -3.06 16.56
C GLU A 218 4.62 -1.83 17.29
N PRO A 219 5.31 -0.68 17.39
CA PRO A 219 4.74 0.50 18.03
C PRO A 219 3.39 0.92 17.45
N TRP A 220 3.16 0.78 16.14
CA TRP A 220 1.87 1.10 15.51
C TRP A 220 0.74 0.18 16.02
N THR A 221 1.05 -1.07 16.33
CA THR A 221 0.09 -2.05 16.86
C THR A 221 -0.37 -1.75 18.29
N LEU A 222 0.44 -0.98 19.04
CA LEU A 222 0.22 -0.62 20.44
C LEU A 222 -0.45 0.75 20.60
N GLN A 223 -0.75 1.45 19.50
CA GLN A 223 -1.40 2.76 19.54
C GLN A 223 -2.91 2.63 19.78
N HIS A 224 -3.48 3.67 20.41
CA HIS A 224 -4.92 3.89 20.58
C HIS A 224 -5.41 5.15 19.86
N ASN A 225 -4.69 5.58 18.82
CA ASN A 225 -5.06 6.76 18.03
C ASN A 225 -6.30 6.47 17.19
N ALA A 226 -7.19 7.45 17.06
CA ALA A 226 -8.39 7.32 16.25
C ALA A 226 -8.08 7.50 14.75
N TYR A 227 -8.72 6.69 13.91
CA TYR A 227 -8.79 6.87 12.47
C TYR A 227 -10.23 7.14 12.04
N PRO A 228 -10.49 8.07 11.11
CA PRO A 228 -11.83 8.24 10.54
C PRO A 228 -12.34 6.94 9.92
N ALA A 229 -13.62 6.62 10.15
CA ALA A 229 -14.28 5.43 9.58
C ALA A 229 -15.22 5.77 8.41
N GLN A 230 -15.61 7.03 8.28
CA GLN A 230 -16.51 7.51 7.21
C GLN A 230 -15.71 7.95 5.98
N ALA A 231 -16.33 7.88 4.80
CA ALA A 231 -15.75 8.42 3.57
C ALA A 231 -15.49 9.92 3.68
N GLU A 232 -14.40 10.36 3.05
CA GLU A 232 -13.96 11.75 3.00
C GLU A 232 -13.60 12.13 1.55
N GLY A 233 -14.26 13.16 1.02
CA GLY A 233 -14.07 13.62 -0.35
C GLY A 233 -14.93 12.90 -1.38
N ASP A 234 -14.98 13.47 -2.60
CA ASP A 234 -15.71 12.88 -3.73
C ASP A 234 -14.83 11.83 -4.44
N PRO A 235 -15.31 10.58 -4.60
CA PRO A 235 -14.49 9.51 -5.16
C PRO A 235 -14.06 9.78 -6.61
N ILE A 236 -14.92 10.40 -7.43
CA ILE A 236 -14.62 10.68 -8.84
C ILE A 236 -13.59 11.81 -8.97
N GLU A 237 -13.77 12.90 -8.22
CA GLU A 237 -12.85 14.04 -8.24
C GLU A 237 -11.44 13.63 -7.76
N VAL A 238 -11.36 12.95 -6.61
CA VAL A 238 -10.08 12.51 -6.04
C VAL A 238 -9.41 11.48 -6.93
N ALA A 239 -10.16 10.54 -7.50
CA ALA A 239 -9.63 9.57 -8.47
C ALA A 239 -9.05 10.27 -9.70
N GLY A 240 -9.73 11.30 -10.22
CA GLY A 240 -9.22 12.12 -11.33
C GLY A 240 -7.90 12.84 -10.99
N GLU A 241 -7.79 13.42 -9.79
CA GLU A 241 -6.58 14.08 -9.34
C GLU A 241 -5.41 13.11 -9.13
N VAL A 242 -5.66 11.97 -8.48
CA VAL A 242 -4.66 10.93 -8.25
C VAL A 242 -4.21 10.32 -9.58
N TYR A 243 -5.12 10.08 -10.51
CA TYR A 243 -4.75 9.59 -11.83
C TYR A 243 -3.84 10.55 -12.58
N ARG A 244 -4.17 11.85 -12.58
CA ARG A 244 -3.30 12.89 -13.15
C ARG A 244 -1.93 12.92 -12.48
N SER A 245 -1.86 12.61 -11.19
CA SER A 245 -0.57 12.58 -10.49
C SER A 245 0.30 11.44 -10.99
N ILE A 246 -0.24 10.25 -11.31
CA ILE A 246 0.55 9.07 -11.71
C ILE A 246 0.93 9.00 -13.19
N VAL A 247 0.22 9.71 -14.08
CA VAL A 247 0.50 9.74 -15.52
C VAL A 247 1.42 10.89 -15.96
N ARG A 248 1.75 11.81 -15.04
CA ARG A 248 2.88 12.73 -15.19
C ARG A 248 4.21 11.97 -15.11
#